data_AF-A0A2P4YKA9-F1
#
_entry.id   AF-A0A2P4YKA9-F1
#
_cell.length_a   1.000
_cell.length_b   1.000
_cell.length_c   1.000
_cell.angle_alpha   90.00
_cell.angle_beta   90.00
_cell.angle_gamma   90.00
#
_symmetry.space_group_name_H-M   'P 1'
#
loop_
_entity.id
_entity.type
_entity.pdbx_description
1 polymer ?
#
loop_
_entity_poly.entity_id
_entity_poly.type
_entity_poly.pdbx_seq_one_letter_code
_entity_poly.pdbx_strand_id
1 'polypeptide(L)'
;MNQDVLEGFTKKRATRLGSEILKNYPLVKEYSDVVSKHPPSKLPPDRGVRQIDLVPGTKYCVTRQWPLPREQCEVIDAFFAEKAKSGMVRESKSPHSTPTFCVRKPNGKWRLTS
;
A
#
# COMPACT_ATOMS: atom_id res chain seq x y z
N MET A 1 16.93 9.59 22.37
CA MET A 1 17.52 9.00 21.14
C MET A 1 17.86 10.15 20.22
N ASN A 2 19.15 10.38 19.90
CA ASN A 2 19.62 11.62 19.27
C ASN A 2 19.17 11.76 17.82
N GLN A 3 18.63 12.93 17.48
CA GLN A 3 18.14 13.29 16.15
C GLN A 3 19.25 13.16 15.09
N ASP A 4 20.49 13.49 15.44
CA ASP A 4 21.67 13.38 14.58
C ASP A 4 22.01 11.94 14.19
N VAL A 5 21.69 10.97 15.05
CA VAL A 5 21.92 9.54 14.78
C VAL A 5 20.89 9.04 13.78
N LEU A 6 19.63 9.45 13.92
CA LEU A 6 18.56 9.12 12.98
C LEU A 6 18.81 9.76 11.61
N GLU A 7 19.24 11.03 11.58
CA GLU A 7 19.68 11.74 10.37
C GLU A 7 20.90 11.10 9.71
N GLY A 8 21.84 10.62 10.51
CA GLY A 8 23.00 9.86 10.04
C GLY A 8 22.58 8.56 9.35
N PHE A 9 21.58 7.85 9.87
CA PHE A 9 21.04 6.64 9.25
C PHE A 9 20.24 6.92 7.98
N THR A 10 19.45 8.00 7.91
CA THR A 10 18.74 8.41 6.68
C THR A 10 19.71 8.88 5.61
N LYS A 11 20.74 9.68 5.95
CA LYS A 11 21.79 10.08 5.00
C LYS A 11 22.61 8.89 4.49
N LYS A 12 23.03 7.95 5.36
CA LYS A 12 23.74 6.72 4.95
C LYS A 12 22.90 5.80 4.08
N ARG A 13 21.58 5.73 4.32
CA ARG A 13 20.65 4.97 3.46
C ARG A 13 20.40 5.65 2.12
N ALA A 14 20.29 6.99 2.10
CA ALA A 14 20.17 7.77 0.87
C ALA A 14 21.43 7.64 -0.02
N THR A 15 22.62 7.57 0.59
CA THR A 15 23.88 7.32 -0.14
C THR A 15 24.06 5.88 -0.60
N ARG A 16 23.33 4.90 -0.03
CA ARG A 16 23.44 3.48 -0.40
C ARG A 16 22.34 2.95 -1.33
N LEU A 17 21.29 3.70 -1.63
CA LEU A 17 20.23 3.26 -2.54
C LEU A 17 19.55 4.47 -3.16
N GLY A 18 19.62 4.62 -4.48
CA GLY A 18 18.87 5.67 -5.15
C GLY A 18 18.63 5.38 -6.62
N SER A 19 17.35 5.33 -6.98
CA SER A 19 16.84 5.47 -8.37
C SER A 19 17.55 6.54 -9.22
N GLU A 20 18.29 7.46 -8.61
CA GLU A 20 19.09 8.49 -9.26
C GLU A 20 20.22 7.94 -10.12
N ILE A 21 20.87 6.85 -9.69
CA ILE A 21 21.87 6.15 -10.51
C ILE A 21 21.20 5.64 -11.80
N LEU A 22 19.96 5.17 -11.68
CA LEU A 22 19.19 4.59 -12.78
C LEU A 22 18.61 5.64 -13.75
N LYS A 23 18.45 6.91 -13.35
CA LYS A 23 17.87 7.98 -14.19
C LYS A 23 18.64 8.23 -15.49
N ASN A 24 19.94 7.93 -15.51
CA ASN A 24 20.81 8.19 -16.65
C ASN A 24 20.87 7.04 -17.66
N TYR A 25 20.28 5.89 -17.35
CA TYR A 25 20.29 4.74 -18.26
C TYR A 25 19.19 4.90 -19.32
N PRO A 26 19.51 4.74 -20.62
CA PRO A 26 18.53 4.82 -21.71
C PRO A 26 17.31 3.92 -21.48
N LEU A 27 17.53 2.72 -20.92
CA LEU A 27 16.48 1.75 -20.62
C LEU A 27 15.43 2.27 -19.62
N VAL A 28 15.83 3.08 -18.63
CA VAL A 28 14.88 3.63 -17.66
C VAL A 28 14.01 4.73 -18.26
N LYS A 29 14.54 5.46 -19.27
CA LYS A 29 13.74 6.42 -20.03
C LYS A 29 12.75 5.70 -20.94
N GLU A 30 13.20 4.66 -21.62
CA GLU A 30 12.38 3.82 -22.52
C GLU A 30 11.18 3.21 -21.78
N TYR A 31 11.40 2.65 -20.59
CA TYR A 31 10.37 2.00 -19.77
C TYR A 31 9.84 2.89 -18.63
N SER A 32 9.83 4.21 -18.83
CA SER A 32 9.40 5.16 -17.79
C SER A 32 7.91 5.04 -17.40
N ASP A 33 7.10 4.45 -18.27
CA ASP A 33 5.69 4.13 -18.06
C ASP A 33 5.49 3.01 -17.01
N VAL A 34 6.40 2.03 -16.95
CA VAL A 34 6.35 0.92 -15.99
C VAL A 34 7.34 1.08 -14.81
N VAL A 35 8.42 1.86 -14.99
CA VAL A 35 9.42 2.17 -13.96
C VAL A 35 9.15 3.54 -13.35
N SER A 36 8.07 3.64 -12.57
CA SER A 36 7.66 4.89 -11.90
C SER A 36 8.06 4.95 -10.43
N LYS A 37 8.33 6.17 -9.94
CA LYS A 37 8.49 6.45 -8.50
C LYS A 37 7.17 6.49 -7.75
N HIS A 38 6.07 6.74 -8.47
CA HIS A 38 4.74 6.85 -7.91
C HIS A 38 3.97 5.54 -8.14
N PRO A 39 3.15 5.10 -7.18
CA PRO A 39 2.28 3.95 -7.39
C PRO A 39 1.32 4.21 -8.56
N PRO A 40 0.92 3.18 -9.31
CA PRO A 40 -0.02 3.33 -10.40
C PRO A 40 -1.37 3.84 -9.88
N SER A 41 -1.97 4.77 -10.61
CA SER A 41 -3.29 5.34 -10.30
C SER A 41 -4.45 4.63 -11.01
N LYS A 42 -4.14 3.67 -11.88
CA LYS A 42 -5.09 2.90 -12.68
C LYS A 42 -4.96 1.41 -12.36
N LEU A 43 -6.02 0.66 -12.63
CA LEU A 43 -5.99 -0.80 -12.58
C LEU A 43 -4.98 -1.35 -13.60
N PRO A 44 -4.32 -2.48 -13.28
CA PRO A 44 -3.51 -3.18 -14.28
C PRO A 44 -4.39 -3.64 -15.44
N PRO A 45 -3.80 -3.90 -16.63
CA PRO A 45 -4.52 -4.50 -17.74
C PRO A 45 -5.20 -5.80 -17.32
N ASP A 46 -6.38 -6.07 -17.87
CA ASP A 46 -7.09 -7.33 -17.65
C ASP A 46 -6.23 -8.50 -18.16
N ARG A 47 -6.13 -9.54 -17.33
CA ARG A 47 -5.40 -10.79 -17.65
C ARG A 47 -6.31 -12.01 -17.49
N GLY A 48 -7.63 -11.81 -17.53
CA GLY A 48 -8.63 -12.84 -17.27
C GLY A 48 -8.96 -13.00 -15.80
N VAL A 49 -9.79 -14.01 -15.51
CA VAL A 49 -10.33 -14.24 -14.16
C VAL A 49 -9.26 -14.80 -13.23
N ARG A 50 -9.14 -14.18 -12.05
CA ARG A 50 -8.41 -14.72 -10.91
C ARG A 50 -9.42 -15.15 -9.85
N GLN A 51 -9.65 -16.46 -9.73
CA GLN A 51 -10.57 -17.03 -8.75
C GLN A 51 -9.80 -17.53 -7.52
N ILE A 52 -10.42 -17.41 -6.34
CA ILE A 52 -9.94 -17.99 -5.09
C ILE A 52 -10.90 -19.12 -4.73
N ASP A 53 -10.45 -20.36 -4.87
CA ASP A 53 -11.25 -21.53 -4.51
C ASP A 53 -11.18 -21.77 -3.01
N LEU A 54 -12.35 -21.94 -2.39
CA LEU A 54 -12.46 -22.26 -0.97
C LEU A 54 -12.54 -23.78 -0.80
N VAL A 55 -11.94 -24.28 0.29
CA VAL A 55 -12.11 -25.68 0.68
C VAL A 55 -13.61 -25.92 0.97
N PRO A 56 -14.22 -27.00 0.45
CA PRO A 56 -15.62 -27.31 0.73
C PRO A 56 -15.92 -27.36 2.24
N GLY A 57 -17.01 -26.72 2.65
CA GLY A 57 -17.39 -26.61 4.07
C GLY A 57 -16.71 -25.50 4.86
N THR A 58 -15.86 -24.67 4.23
CA THR A 58 -15.27 -23.49 4.87
C THR A 58 -16.36 -22.51 5.33
N LYS A 59 -16.31 -22.13 6.61
CA LYS A 59 -17.19 -21.11 7.18
C LYS A 59 -16.68 -19.71 6.88
N TYR A 60 -17.58 -18.75 6.86
CA TYR A 60 -17.22 -17.34 6.70
C TYR A 60 -16.40 -16.84 7.89
N CYS A 61 -15.30 -16.15 7.58
CA CYS A 61 -14.52 -15.40 8.57
C CYS A 61 -15.13 -14.01 8.74
N VAL A 62 -15.79 -13.76 9.87
CA VAL A 62 -16.37 -12.47 10.22
C VAL A 62 -15.72 -11.97 11.50
N THR A 63 -14.86 -10.97 11.36
CA THR A 63 -14.30 -10.25 12.50
C THR A 63 -14.71 -8.79 12.39
N ARG A 64 -15.25 -8.25 13.49
CA ARG A 64 -15.64 -6.83 13.57
C ARG A 64 -14.40 -5.95 13.62
N GLN A 65 -14.52 -4.76 13.06
CA GLN A 65 -13.50 -3.73 13.19
C GLN A 65 -13.28 -3.40 14.67
N TRP A 66 -12.02 -3.46 15.12
CA TRP A 66 -11.66 -3.04 16.47
C TRP A 66 -11.75 -1.52 16.60
N PRO A 67 -12.02 -0.99 17.81
CA PRO A 67 -11.88 0.44 18.07
C PRO A 67 -10.45 0.90 17.76
N LEU A 68 -10.32 1.96 16.96
CA LEU A 68 -9.05 2.56 16.62
C LEU A 68 -9.00 4.03 17.07
N PRO A 69 -7.79 4.56 17.33
CA PRO A 69 -7.62 6.00 17.53
C PRO A 69 -8.11 6.79 16.32
N ARG A 70 -8.68 7.98 16.56
CA ARG A 70 -9.23 8.84 15.50
C ARG A 70 -8.23 9.12 14.36
N GLU A 71 -6.96 9.35 14.68
CA GLU A 71 -5.89 9.55 13.68
C GLU A 71 -5.80 8.37 12.71
N GLN A 72 -5.91 7.12 13.20
CA GLN A 72 -5.87 5.95 12.32
C GLN A 72 -7.13 5.83 11.47
N CYS A 73 -8.30 6.11 12.04
CA CYS A 73 -9.56 6.11 11.28
C CYS A 73 -9.48 7.09 10.10
N GLU A 74 -9.04 8.33 10.34
CA GLU A 74 -8.91 9.36 9.30
C GLU A 74 -7.94 8.94 8.18
N VAL A 75 -6.82 8.29 8.54
CA VAL A 75 -5.86 7.76 7.57
C VAL A 75 -6.47 6.61 6.74
N ILE A 76 -7.22 5.72 7.37
CA ILE A 76 -7.89 4.59 6.71
C ILE A 76 -8.96 5.10 5.75
N ASP A 77 -9.79 6.04 6.19
CA ASP A 77 -10.87 6.62 5.39
C ASP A 77 -10.30 7.35 4.16
N ALA A 78 -9.27 8.17 4.35
CA ALA A 78 -8.59 8.84 3.24
C ALA A 78 -7.96 7.84 2.24
N PHE A 79 -7.35 6.76 2.74
CA PHE A 79 -6.80 5.71 1.89
C PHE A 79 -7.89 5.04 1.05
N PHE A 80 -8.99 4.62 1.67
CA PHE A 80 -10.08 3.97 0.93
C PHE A 80 -10.80 4.91 -0.02
N ALA A 81 -10.95 6.19 0.31
CA ALA A 81 -11.50 7.19 -0.61
C ALA A 81 -10.64 7.34 -1.88
N GLU A 82 -9.31 7.41 -1.74
CA GLU A 82 -8.38 7.43 -2.87
C GLU A 82 -8.48 6.14 -3.71
N LYS A 83 -8.52 4.97 -3.04
CA LYS A 83 -8.59 3.67 -3.74
C LYS A 83 -9.93 3.44 -4.41
N ALA A 84 -11.04 3.89 -3.83
CA ALA A 84 -12.34 3.89 -4.45
C ALA A 84 -12.35 4.76 -5.73
N LYS A 85 -11.78 5.98 -5.66
CA LYS A 85 -11.65 6.85 -6.84
C LYS A 85 -10.84 6.23 -7.97
N SER A 86 -9.80 5.44 -7.64
CA SER A 86 -8.99 4.72 -8.63
C SER A 86 -9.61 3.42 -9.16
N GLY A 87 -10.73 2.97 -8.59
CA GLY A 87 -11.36 1.68 -8.91
C GLY A 87 -10.66 0.46 -8.31
N MET A 88 -9.64 0.65 -7.46
CA MET A 88 -8.90 -0.45 -6.80
C MET A 88 -9.71 -1.10 -5.67
N VAL A 89 -10.61 -0.36 -5.03
CA VAL A 89 -11.50 -0.85 -3.98
C VAL A 89 -12.93 -0.42 -4.31
N ARG A 90 -13.91 -1.22 -3.89
CA ARG A 90 -15.34 -0.91 -4.00
C ARG A 90 -16.07 -1.39 -2.76
N GLU A 91 -17.23 -0.82 -2.50
CA GLU A 91 -18.15 -1.36 -1.51
C GLU A 91 -18.55 -2.80 -1.86
N SER A 92 -18.67 -3.64 -0.84
CA SER A 92 -19.05 -5.04 -0.99
C SER A 92 -20.07 -5.44 0.08
N LYS A 93 -20.91 -6.41 -0.26
CA LYS A 93 -21.80 -7.11 0.69
C LYS A 93 -21.24 -8.50 0.99
N SER A 94 -19.93 -8.58 1.20
CA SER A 94 -19.23 -9.84 1.45
C SER A 94 -19.69 -10.47 2.77
N PRO A 95 -19.91 -11.79 2.82
CA PRO A 95 -20.13 -12.49 4.08
C PRO A 95 -18.83 -12.63 4.90
N HIS A 96 -17.68 -12.26 4.34
CA HIS A 96 -16.38 -12.23 5.02
C HIS A 96 -15.96 -10.80 5.36
N SER A 97 -15.40 -10.61 6.55
CA SER A 97 -14.78 -9.35 6.97
C SER A 97 -13.56 -9.60 7.86
N THR A 98 -12.50 -8.83 7.63
CA THR A 98 -11.32 -8.75 8.51
C THR A 98 -11.12 -7.30 8.97
N PRO A 99 -10.66 -7.08 10.21
CA PRO A 99 -10.42 -5.74 10.73
C PRO A 99 -9.23 -5.13 10.01
N THR A 100 -9.33 -3.85 9.68
CA THR A 100 -8.26 -3.08 9.05
C THR A 100 -7.65 -2.11 10.06
N PHE A 101 -6.33 -1.94 10.05
CA PHE A 101 -5.60 -0.98 10.88
C PHE A 101 -4.40 -0.41 10.10
N CYS A 102 -3.75 0.61 10.68
CA CYS A 102 -2.61 1.26 10.05
C CYS A 102 -1.33 1.11 10.90
N VAL A 103 -0.21 0.84 10.24
CA VAL A 103 1.12 0.75 10.87
C VAL A 103 2.00 1.89 10.37
N ARG A 104 2.71 2.57 11.28
CA ARG A 104 3.74 3.55 10.91
C ARG A 104 4.98 2.85 10.38
N LYS A 105 5.43 3.24 9.19
CA LYS A 105 6.73 2.83 8.66
C LYS A 105 7.85 3.72 9.22
N PRO A 106 9.12 3.28 9.17
CA PRO A 106 10.27 4.11 9.57
C PRO A 106 10.41 5.43 8.81
N ASN A 107 9.82 5.54 7.62
CA ASN A 107 9.82 6.78 6.82
C ASN A 107 8.66 7.73 7.18
N GLY A 108 7.95 7.48 8.28
CA GLY A 108 6.83 8.29 8.76
C GLY A 108 5.51 8.06 8.03
N LYS A 109 5.49 7.28 6.94
CA LYS A 109 4.26 6.99 6.19
C LYS A 109 3.44 5.88 6.85
N TRP A 110 2.13 5.98 6.73
CA TRP A 110 1.21 4.92 7.13
C TRP A 110 1.13 3.81 6.08
N ARG A 111 0.86 2.59 6.55
CA ARG A 111 0.54 1.42 5.72
C ARG A 111 -0.75 0.80 6.25
N LEU A 112 -1.72 0.64 5.36
CA LEU A 112 -2.92 -0.16 5.63
C LEU A 112 -2.55 -1.64 5.79
N THR A 113 -3.12 -2.30 6.80
CA THR A 113 -2.96 -3.73 7.10
C THR A 113 -4.32 -4.30 7.50
N SER A 114 -4.69 -5.48 7.00
CA SER A 114 -6.02 -6.11 7.17
C SER A 114 -5.93 -7.60 7.45
#